data_AF-A0A7Y5BYC7-F1
#
_entry.id   AF-A0A7Y5BYC7-F1
#
_cell.length_a   1.000
_cell.length_b   1.000
_cell.length_c   1.000
_cell.angle_alpha   90.00
_cell.angle_beta   90.00
_cell.angle_gamma   90.00
#
_symmetry.space_group_name_H-M   'P 1'
#
loop_
_entity.id
_entity.type
_entity.pdbx_description
1 polymer ?
#
loop_
_entity_poly.entity_id
_entity_poly.type
_entity_poly.pdbx_seq_one_letter_code
_entity_poly.pdbx_strand_id
1 'polypeptide(L)'
;MMTPRVWDAILKKLIPGAVVGVTIGTFFITNAPTATLRLMLGIIVLIFAGYKLLEARLFRDVVYQPHDAHGIFAGSVAGFSSALAHTGGPPVSIYLLLRQVPPRTFNATSALFFAIINWIKVPYYFYAGLFDFQQMQALAWLLPLLPLGVWGGKTLAEKISRTAFERVVVGLLVVTAGLLIFS
;
A
#
# COMPACT_ATOMS: atom_id res chain seq x y z
N MET A 1 18.62 6.16 -19.59
CA MET A 1 17.60 5.57 -20.49
C MET A 1 16.94 4.41 -19.77
N MET A 2 15.61 4.43 -19.68
CA MET A 2 14.79 3.35 -19.11
C MET A 2 14.89 2.12 -20.02
N THR A 3 15.25 0.94 -19.50
CA THR A 3 14.99 -0.32 -20.20
C THR A 3 13.63 -0.84 -19.72
N PRO A 4 12.59 -0.90 -20.58
CA PRO A 4 11.25 -1.37 -20.23
C PRO A 4 11.21 -2.76 -19.55
N ARG A 5 12.25 -3.57 -19.75
CA ARG A 5 12.29 -4.99 -19.39
C ARG A 5 12.37 -5.30 -17.88
N VAL A 6 12.91 -4.40 -17.05
CA VAL A 6 13.22 -4.74 -15.65
C VAL A 6 11.97 -4.71 -14.77
N TRP A 7 11.08 -3.74 -14.99
CA TRP A 7 9.90 -3.53 -14.15
C TRP A 7 8.85 -4.60 -14.48
N ASP A 8 8.72 -4.95 -15.76
CA ASP A 8 7.87 -6.04 -16.25
C ASP A 8 8.21 -7.38 -15.57
N ALA A 9 9.50 -7.71 -15.48
CA ALA A 9 9.94 -8.95 -14.84
C ALA A 9 9.64 -8.99 -13.34
N ILE A 10 9.70 -7.84 -12.66
CA ILE A 10 9.34 -7.71 -11.25
C ILE A 10 7.83 -7.83 -11.05
N LEU A 11 7.05 -7.11 -11.86
CA LEU A 11 5.59 -7.12 -11.80
C LEU A 11 5.02 -8.51 -12.11
N LYS A 12 5.58 -9.23 -13.07
CA LYS A 12 5.19 -10.62 -13.36
C LYS A 12 5.28 -11.55 -12.14
N LYS A 13 6.13 -11.23 -11.16
CA LYS A 13 6.27 -12.00 -9.91
C LYS A 13 5.35 -11.49 -8.81
N LEU A 14 5.13 -10.18 -8.73
CA LEU A 14 4.28 -9.56 -7.72
C LEU A 14 2.77 -9.72 -8.00
N ILE A 15 2.35 -9.54 -9.26
CA ILE A 15 0.94 -9.47 -9.65
C ILE A 15 0.16 -10.76 -9.35
N PRO A 16 0.65 -11.98 -9.66
CA PRO A 16 -0.11 -13.20 -9.37
C PRO A 16 -0.44 -13.34 -7.88
N GLY A 17 0.54 -13.09 -7.00
CA GLY A 17 0.30 -13.07 -5.56
C GLY A 17 -0.66 -11.96 -5.15
N ALA A 18 -0.47 -10.75 -5.69
CA ALA A 18 -1.35 -9.62 -5.39
C ALA A 18 -2.81 -9.87 -5.76
N VAL A 19 -3.09 -10.51 -6.90
CA VAL A 19 -4.44 -10.92 -7.28
C VAL A 19 -5.03 -11.80 -6.18
N VAL A 20 -4.33 -12.87 -5.79
CA VAL A 20 -4.78 -13.79 -4.73
C VAL A 20 -5.01 -13.04 -3.41
N GLY A 21 -4.08 -12.18 -3.01
CA GLY A 21 -4.19 -11.36 -1.80
C GLY A 21 -5.41 -10.43 -1.83
N VAL A 22 -5.64 -9.74 -2.94
CA VAL A 22 -6.81 -8.85 -3.11
C VAL A 22 -8.11 -9.65 -3.09
N THR A 23 -8.17 -10.80 -3.77
CA THR A 23 -9.35 -11.68 -3.76
C THR A 23 -9.70 -12.09 -2.33
N ILE A 24 -8.72 -12.63 -1.58
CA ILE A 24 -8.91 -13.07 -0.20
C ILE A 24 -9.29 -11.88 0.69
N GLY A 25 -8.57 -10.77 0.58
CA GLY A 25 -8.81 -9.58 1.41
C GLY A 25 -10.18 -8.97 1.16
N THR A 26 -10.63 -8.92 -0.09
CA THR A 26 -11.95 -8.38 -0.42
C THR A 26 -13.06 -9.30 0.02
N PHE A 27 -12.93 -10.62 -0.20
CA PHE A 27 -13.88 -11.60 0.32
C PHE A 27 -14.01 -11.53 1.85
N PHE A 28 -12.90 -11.24 2.54
CA PHE A 28 -12.90 -11.06 3.97
C PHE A 28 -13.67 -9.78 4.38
N ILE A 29 -13.46 -8.66 3.70
CA ILE A 29 -14.18 -7.40 3.98
C ILE A 29 -15.69 -7.55 3.81
N THR A 30 -16.12 -8.34 2.82
CA THR A 30 -17.54 -8.47 2.51
C THR A 30 -18.28 -9.46 3.40
N ASN A 31 -17.58 -10.44 3.98
CA ASN A 31 -18.22 -11.53 4.74
C ASN A 31 -17.87 -11.55 6.23
N ALA A 32 -16.79 -10.88 6.66
CA ALA A 32 -16.36 -10.93 8.05
C ALA A 32 -17.15 -9.96 8.94
N PRO A 33 -17.47 -10.33 10.19
CA PRO A 33 -18.04 -9.42 11.17
C PRO A 33 -17.15 -8.19 11.39
N THR A 34 -17.76 -7.03 11.66
CA THR A 34 -17.04 -5.76 11.89
C THR A 34 -15.98 -5.87 12.98
N ALA A 35 -16.24 -6.64 14.04
CA ALA A 35 -15.27 -6.89 15.11
C ALA A 35 -13.99 -7.59 14.58
N THR A 36 -14.16 -8.57 13.69
CA THR A 36 -13.05 -9.29 13.06
C THR A 36 -12.25 -8.37 12.14
N LEU A 37 -12.93 -7.51 11.37
CA LEU A 37 -12.25 -6.51 10.53
C LEU A 37 -11.40 -5.55 11.36
N ARG A 38 -11.95 -5.03 12.46
CA ARG A 38 -11.21 -4.16 13.41
C ARG A 38 -9.99 -4.86 14.00
N LEU A 39 -10.14 -6.12 14.42
CA LEU A 39 -9.03 -6.91 14.95
C LEU A 39 -7.93 -7.13 13.89
N MET A 40 -8.30 -7.50 12.66
CA MET A 40 -7.34 -7.70 11.57
C MET A 40 -6.60 -6.42 11.20
N LEU A 41 -7.30 -5.28 11.14
CA LEU A 41 -6.68 -3.97 10.93
C LEU A 41 -5.66 -3.67 12.04
N GLY A 42 -6.02 -3.90 13.31
CA GLY A 42 -5.11 -3.75 14.44
C GLY A 42 -3.85 -4.62 14.31
N ILE A 43 -4.01 -5.89 13.94
CA ILE A 43 -2.88 -6.81 13.71
C ILE A 43 -1.99 -6.33 12.57
N ILE A 44 -2.56 -5.91 11.43
CA ILE A 44 -1.79 -5.40 10.29
C ILE A 44 -0.98 -4.16 10.70
N VAL A 45 -1.59 -3.23 11.44
CA VAL A 45 -0.93 -2.03 11.94
C VAL A 45 0.22 -2.40 12.88
N LEU A 46 0.01 -3.33 13.81
CA LEU A 46 1.06 -3.79 14.73
C LEU A 46 2.21 -4.47 14.00
N ILE A 47 1.92 -5.30 12.99
CA ILE A 47 2.94 -5.94 12.15
C ILE A 47 3.76 -4.87 11.43
N PHE A 48 3.13 -3.87 10.82
CA PHE A 48 3.86 -2.81 10.12
C PHE A 48 4.62 -1.86 11.04
N ALA A 49 4.08 -1.54 12.21
CA ALA A 49 4.78 -0.78 13.23
C ALA A 49 6.02 -1.54 13.72
N GLY A 50 5.86 -2.82 14.07
CA GLY A 50 6.97 -3.69 14.48
C GLY A 50 8.02 -3.83 13.37
N TYR A 51 7.57 -4.05 12.13
CA TYR A 51 8.44 -4.04 10.96
C TYR A 51 9.24 -2.73 10.85
N LYS A 52 8.58 -1.57 10.96
CA LYS A 52 9.26 -0.26 10.88
C LYS A 52 10.27 -0.02 11.99
N LEU A 53 10.00 -0.48 13.21
CA LEU A 53 10.95 -0.37 14.33
C LEU A 53 12.15 -1.30 14.16
N LEU A 54 11.95 -2.46 13.52
CA LEU A 54 12.97 -3.50 13.39
C LEU A 54 13.69 -3.49 12.04
N GLU A 55 13.21 -2.77 11.01
CA GLU A 55 13.74 -2.85 9.65
C GLU A 55 15.25 -2.56 9.58
N ALA A 56 15.70 -1.52 10.28
CA ALA A 56 17.11 -1.15 10.32
C ALA A 56 18.01 -2.21 10.98
N ARG A 57 17.45 -3.05 11.85
CA ARG A 57 18.16 -4.16 12.51
C ARG A 57 18.07 -5.44 11.69
N LEU A 58 16.90 -5.74 11.13
CA LEU A 58 16.62 -6.97 10.38
C LEU A 58 17.39 -7.07 9.08
N PHE A 59 17.66 -5.94 8.41
CA PHE A 59 18.31 -5.93 7.09
C PHE A 59 19.77 -5.45 7.09
N ARG A 60 20.40 -5.31 8.26
CA ARG A 60 21.78 -4.81 8.35
C ARG A 60 22.81 -5.76 7.72
N ASP A 61 22.62 -7.08 7.87
CA ASP A 61 23.61 -8.11 7.49
C ASP A 61 23.03 -9.26 6.64
N VAL A 62 21.87 -9.06 5.99
CA VAL A 62 21.21 -10.13 5.22
C VAL A 62 21.80 -10.25 3.82
N VAL A 63 22.47 -11.38 3.54
CA VAL A 63 22.85 -11.78 2.18
C VAL A 63 21.61 -12.33 1.47
N TYR A 64 20.91 -11.47 0.73
CA TYR A 64 19.68 -11.84 0.05
C TYR A 64 19.94 -12.71 -1.19
N GLN A 65 19.37 -13.91 -1.20
CA GLN A 65 19.31 -14.76 -2.39
C GLN A 65 17.93 -14.62 -3.07
N PRO A 66 17.87 -14.06 -4.29
CA PRO A 66 16.60 -13.80 -4.95
C PRO A 66 15.92 -15.10 -5.40
N HIS A 67 14.82 -15.46 -4.73
CA HIS A 67 13.89 -16.51 -5.22
C HIS A 67 12.58 -15.90 -5.72
N ASP A 68 12.00 -16.47 -6.78
CA ASP A 68 10.79 -15.95 -7.43
C ASP A 68 9.55 -16.01 -6.52
N ALA A 69 9.52 -16.99 -5.60
CA ALA A 69 8.48 -17.10 -4.57
C ALA A 69 8.39 -15.88 -3.64
N HIS A 70 9.50 -15.17 -3.39
CA HIS A 70 9.46 -13.96 -2.56
C HIS A 70 8.63 -12.84 -3.20
N GLY A 71 8.65 -12.75 -4.54
CA GLY A 71 7.83 -11.78 -5.27
C GLY A 71 6.35 -12.12 -5.15
N ILE A 72 6.00 -13.40 -5.29
CA ILE A 72 4.62 -13.86 -5.11
C ILE A 72 4.14 -13.59 -3.68
N PHE A 73 4.95 -13.96 -2.68
CA PHE A 73 4.63 -13.72 -1.28
C PHE A 73 4.45 -12.23 -0.96
N ALA A 74 5.40 -11.39 -1.36
CA ALA A 74 5.32 -9.95 -1.18
C ALA A 74 4.08 -9.36 -1.87
N GLY A 75 3.77 -9.85 -3.08
CA GLY A 75 2.55 -9.53 -3.81
C GLY A 75 1.29 -9.89 -3.03
N SER A 76 1.19 -11.11 -2.52
CA SER A 76 0.03 -11.59 -1.76
C SER A 76 -0.20 -10.78 -0.49
N VAL A 77 0.84 -10.56 0.31
CA VAL A 77 0.73 -9.75 1.53
C VAL A 77 0.33 -8.32 1.18
N ALA A 78 0.95 -7.72 0.16
CA ALA A 78 0.60 -6.38 -0.29
C ALA A 78 -0.83 -6.27 -0.81
N GLY A 79 -1.30 -7.25 -1.58
CA GLY A 79 -2.67 -7.30 -2.09
C GLY A 79 -3.71 -7.39 -0.98
N PHE A 80 -3.49 -8.29 -0.03
CA PHE A 80 -4.35 -8.48 1.14
C PHE A 80 -4.40 -7.24 2.03
N SER A 81 -3.24 -6.70 2.42
CA SER A 81 -3.19 -5.51 3.28
C SER A 81 -3.65 -4.24 2.56
N SER A 82 -3.50 -4.18 1.23
CA SER A 82 -4.06 -3.11 0.40
C SER A 82 -5.58 -3.18 0.30
N ALA A 83 -6.18 -4.38 0.24
CA ALA A 83 -7.63 -4.51 0.28
C ALA A 83 -8.19 -4.07 1.64
N LEU A 84 -7.63 -4.57 2.75
CA LEU A 84 -8.13 -4.28 4.10
C LEU A 84 -7.88 -2.85 4.56
N ALA A 85 -6.65 -2.36 4.40
CA ALA A 85 -6.17 -1.13 5.04
C ALA A 85 -5.61 -0.11 4.06
N HIS A 86 -5.74 -0.34 2.74
CA HIS A 86 -5.06 0.46 1.71
C HIS A 86 -3.54 0.56 1.91
N THR A 87 -2.94 -0.35 2.69
CA THR A 87 -1.56 -0.29 3.15
C THR A 87 -0.78 -1.49 2.62
N GLY A 88 -0.56 -1.54 1.29
CA GLY A 88 0.26 -2.58 0.65
C GLY A 88 1.74 -2.21 0.48
N GLY A 89 2.13 -1.00 0.89
CA GLY A 89 3.46 -0.40 0.65
C GLY A 89 4.66 -1.20 1.20
N PRO A 90 4.66 -1.59 2.48
CA PRO A 90 5.85 -2.18 3.10
C PRO A 90 6.31 -3.50 2.47
N PRO A 91 5.45 -4.52 2.21
CA PRO A 91 5.88 -5.77 1.58
C PRO A 91 6.54 -5.57 0.21
N VAL A 92 5.98 -4.69 -0.62
CA VAL A 92 6.55 -4.35 -1.94
C VAL A 92 7.88 -3.64 -1.78
N SER A 93 7.95 -2.67 -0.86
CA SER A 93 9.16 -1.88 -0.62
C SER A 93 10.32 -2.77 -0.17
N ILE A 94 10.06 -3.71 0.76
CA ILE A 94 11.05 -4.70 1.21
C ILE A 94 11.55 -5.52 0.02
N TYR A 95 10.64 -6.09 -0.76
CA TYR A 95 11.00 -6.93 -1.90
C TYR A 95 11.86 -6.18 -2.92
N LEU A 96 11.51 -4.93 -3.24
CA LEU A 96 12.27 -4.10 -4.18
C LEU A 96 13.63 -3.66 -3.60
N LEU A 97 13.72 -3.36 -2.29
CA LEU A 97 14.97 -3.03 -1.61
C LEU A 97 15.93 -4.22 -1.59
N LEU A 98 15.43 -5.42 -1.26
CA LEU A 98 16.22 -6.65 -1.29
C LEU A 98 16.72 -6.99 -2.70
N ARG A 99 15.96 -6.62 -3.74
CA ARG A 99 16.37 -6.72 -5.15
C ARG A 99 17.27 -5.58 -5.62
N GLN A 100 17.68 -4.68 -4.72
CA GLN A 100 18.53 -3.51 -5.00
C GLN A 100 18.05 -2.68 -6.19
N VAL A 101 16.73 -2.52 -6.31
CA VAL A 101 16.13 -1.79 -7.44
C VAL A 101 16.50 -0.31 -7.34
N PRO A 102 17.03 0.32 -8.42
CA PRO A 102 17.38 1.73 -8.40
C PRO A 102 16.19 2.64 -8.07
N PRO A 103 16.37 3.78 -7.36
CA PRO A 103 15.26 4.60 -6.85
C PRO A 103 14.20 4.99 -7.89
N ARG A 104 14.63 5.35 -9.11
CA ARG A 104 13.71 5.70 -10.20
C ARG A 104 12.83 4.52 -10.62
N THR A 105 13.42 3.32 -10.74
CA THR A 105 12.72 2.08 -11.09
C THR A 105 11.85 1.60 -9.93
N PHE A 106 12.30 1.79 -8.69
CA PHE A 106 11.54 1.49 -7.48
C PHE A 106 10.22 2.25 -7.46
N ASN A 107 10.28 3.58 -7.66
CA ASN A 107 9.11 4.44 -7.65
C ASN A 107 8.16 4.10 -8.81
N ALA A 108 8.70 3.89 -10.03
CA ALA A 108 7.90 3.53 -11.19
C ALA A 108 7.20 2.16 -11.02
N THR A 109 7.93 1.16 -10.54
CA THR A 109 7.39 -0.19 -10.30
C THR A 109 6.31 -0.16 -9.21
N SER A 110 6.54 0.56 -8.12
CA SER A 110 5.57 0.69 -7.03
C SER A 110 4.30 1.40 -7.51
N ALA A 111 4.43 2.51 -8.24
CA ALA A 111 3.29 3.24 -8.77
C ALA A 111 2.45 2.37 -9.72
N LEU A 112 3.11 1.66 -10.65
CA LEU A 112 2.42 0.78 -11.60
C LEU A 112 1.78 -0.43 -10.89
N PHE A 113 2.48 -1.04 -9.93
CA PHE A 113 1.94 -2.13 -9.12
C PHE A 113 0.67 -1.72 -8.36
N PHE A 114 0.69 -0.59 -7.65
CA PHE A 114 -0.48 -0.13 -6.91
C PHE A 114 -1.61 0.34 -7.82
N ALA A 115 -1.30 0.90 -9.00
CA ALA A 115 -2.32 1.18 -10.01
C ALA A 115 -3.02 -0.09 -10.47
N ILE A 116 -2.27 -1.16 -10.79
CA ILE A 116 -2.83 -2.45 -11.19
C ILE A 116 -3.66 -3.07 -10.06
N ILE A 117 -3.14 -3.11 -8.83
CA ILE A 117 -3.89 -3.63 -7.67
C ILE A 117 -5.19 -2.88 -7.46
N ASN A 118 -5.16 -1.55 -7.53
CA ASN A 118 -6.37 -0.76 -7.32
C ASN A 118 -7.39 -1.01 -8.43
N TRP A 119 -6.96 -1.21 -9.67
CA TRP A 119 -7.84 -1.65 -10.76
C TRP A 119 -8.42 -3.04 -10.53
N ILE A 120 -7.62 -3.99 -10.03
CA ILE A 120 -8.09 -5.35 -9.70
C ILE A 120 -9.19 -5.29 -8.64
N LYS A 121 -9.14 -4.36 -7.68
CA LYS A 121 -10.17 -4.21 -6.63
C LYS A 121 -11.53 -3.76 -7.17
N VAL A 122 -11.57 -2.95 -8.22
CA VAL A 122 -12.80 -2.36 -8.76
C VAL A 122 -13.90 -3.41 -9.00
N PRO A 123 -13.69 -4.50 -9.78
CA PRO A 123 -14.71 -5.52 -9.97
C PRO A 123 -15.14 -6.21 -8.66
N TYR A 124 -14.22 -6.41 -7.71
CA TYR A 124 -14.59 -6.97 -6.41
C TYR A 124 -15.47 -6.02 -5.59
N TYR A 125 -15.19 -4.71 -5.61
CA TYR A 125 -16.00 -3.72 -4.92
C TYR A 125 -17.39 -3.54 -5.56
N PHE A 126 -17.47 -3.67 -6.89
CA PHE A 126 -18.75 -3.77 -7.60
C PHE A 126 -19.54 -5.00 -7.15
N TYR A 127 -18.91 -6.18 -7.14
CA TYR A 127 -19.56 -7.42 -6.68
C TYR A 127 -19.98 -7.35 -5.20
N ALA A 128 -19.17 -6.69 -4.37
CA ALA A 128 -19.43 -6.44 -2.96
C ALA A 128 -20.60 -5.47 -2.70
N GLY A 129 -21.11 -4.78 -3.72
CA GLY A 129 -22.12 -3.73 -3.56
C GLY A 129 -21.59 -2.49 -2.82
N LEU A 130 -20.26 -2.29 -2.80
CA LEU A 130 -19.63 -1.14 -2.11
C LEU A 130 -19.75 0.17 -2.91
N PHE A 131 -20.13 0.09 -4.19
CA PHE A 131 -20.37 1.27 -5.02
C PHE A 131 -21.82 1.73 -4.93
N ASP A 132 -22.03 2.87 -4.27
CA ASP A 132 -23.28 3.63 -4.34
C ASP A 132 -23.13 4.74 -5.40
N PHE A 133 -23.88 4.62 -6.49
CA PHE A 133 -23.81 5.55 -7.61
C PHE A 133 -24.23 6.98 -7.22
N GLN A 134 -25.15 7.12 -6.26
CA GLN A 134 -25.61 8.42 -5.77
C GLN A 134 -24.49 9.12 -4.97
N GLN A 135 -23.78 8.37 -4.12
CA GLN A 135 -22.60 8.88 -3.42
C GLN A 135 -21.47 9.23 -4.38
N MET A 136 -21.23 8.42 -5.42
CA MET A 136 -20.21 8.71 -6.42
C MET A 136 -20.47 10.02 -7.17
N GLN A 137 -21.73 10.27 -7.57
CA GLN A 137 -22.11 11.55 -8.19
C GLN A 137 -21.91 12.73 -7.24
N ALA A 138 -22.29 12.57 -5.98
CA ALA A 138 -22.11 13.59 -4.95
C ALA A 138 -20.63 13.94 -4.70
N LEU A 139 -19.70 13.01 -4.96
CA LEU A 139 -18.26 13.21 -4.80
C LEU A 139 -17.53 13.53 -6.11
N ALA A 140 -18.19 13.47 -7.27
CA ALA A 140 -17.55 13.64 -8.58
C ALA A 140 -16.89 15.02 -8.75
N TRP A 141 -17.43 16.06 -8.12
CA TRP A 141 -16.86 17.42 -8.14
C TRP A 141 -15.51 17.51 -7.41
N LEU A 142 -15.12 16.50 -6.63
CA LEU A 142 -13.79 16.41 -6.00
C LEU A 142 -12.72 15.89 -6.96
N LEU A 143 -13.08 15.29 -8.10
CA LEU A 143 -12.11 14.75 -9.06
C LEU A 143 -11.05 15.77 -9.52
N PRO A 144 -11.38 17.05 -9.80
CA PRO A 144 -10.39 18.07 -10.13
C PRO A 144 -9.40 18.39 -9.00
N LEU A 145 -9.72 18.06 -7.74
CA LEU A 145 -8.81 18.25 -6.61
C LEU A 145 -7.70 17.18 -6.58
N LEU A 146 -7.87 16.03 -7.24
CA LEU A 146 -6.87 14.97 -7.31
C LEU A 146 -5.51 15.46 -7.87
N PRO A 147 -5.43 16.08 -9.08
CA PRO A 147 -4.16 16.58 -9.59
C PRO A 147 -3.55 17.67 -8.70
N LEU A 148 -4.37 18.51 -8.05
CA LEU A 148 -3.89 19.51 -7.10
C LEU A 148 -3.26 18.85 -5.87
N GLY A 149 -3.87 17.81 -5.32
CA GLY A 149 -3.32 17.02 -4.22
C GLY A 149 -2.01 16.34 -4.59
N VAL A 150 -1.93 15.74 -5.79
CA VAL A 150 -0.70 15.11 -6.30
C VAL A 150 0.42 16.13 -6.47
N TRP A 151 0.12 17.29 -7.08
CA TRP A 151 1.10 18.35 -7.29
C TRP A 151 1.56 18.98 -5.98
N GLY A 152 0.62 19.25 -5.06
CA GLY A 152 0.91 19.77 -3.73
C GLY A 152 1.76 18.79 -2.90
N GLY A 153 1.38 17.51 -2.88
CA GLY A 153 2.13 16.46 -2.20
C GLY A 153 3.54 16.30 -2.75
N LYS A 154 3.70 16.28 -4.08
CA LYS A 154 5.03 16.25 -4.73
C LYS A 154 5.87 17.45 -4.33
N THR A 155 5.31 18.66 -4.45
CA THR A 155 6.02 19.91 -4.16
C THR A 155 6.42 20.01 -2.69
N LEU A 156 5.56 19.53 -1.78
CA LEU A 156 5.87 19.48 -0.34
C LEU A 156 6.96 18.46 -0.04
N ALA A 157 6.89 17.26 -0.64
CA ALA A 157 7.89 16.21 -0.46
C ALA A 157 9.29 16.64 -0.94
N GLU A 158 9.37 17.46 -2.00
CA GLU A 158 10.63 18.02 -2.50
C GLU A 158 11.21 19.12 -1.60
N LYS A 159 10.40 19.75 -0.74
CA LYS A 159 10.78 20.91 0.09
C LYS A 159 10.92 20.62 1.59
N ILE A 160 10.27 19.59 2.11
CA ILE A 160 10.22 19.31 3.54
C ILE A 160 11.48 18.57 4.02
N SER A 161 12.04 18.96 5.17
CA SER A 161 13.11 18.20 5.81
C SER A 161 12.56 16.90 6.42
N ARG A 162 13.39 15.85 6.47
CA ARG A 162 13.01 14.56 7.06
C ARG A 162 12.46 14.70 8.48
N THR A 163 13.11 15.52 9.31
CA THR A 163 12.70 15.78 10.69
C THR A 163 11.33 16.47 10.78
N ALA A 164 11.05 17.41 9.88
CA ALA A 164 9.74 18.06 9.82
C ALA A 164 8.65 17.09 9.38
N PHE A 165 8.93 16.24 8.38
CA PHE A 165 8.02 15.19 7.95
C PHE A 165 7.66 14.24 9.10
N GLU A 166 8.66 13.73 9.81
CA GLU A 166 8.46 12.81 10.95
C GLU A 166 7.60 13.47 12.05
N ARG A 167 7.86 14.73 12.40
CA ARG A 167 7.05 15.47 13.39
C ARG A 167 5.60 15.65 12.96
N VAL A 168 5.36 15.98 11.69
CA VAL A 168 4.00 16.15 11.14
C VAL A 168 3.26 14.81 11.17
N VAL A 169 3.89 13.73 10.72
CA VAL A 169 3.27 12.39 10.74
C VAL A 169 2.90 11.97 12.17
N VAL A 170 3.82 12.15 13.13
CA VAL A 170 3.54 11.84 14.54
C VAL A 170 2.41 12.71 15.09
N GLY A 171 2.40 14.01 14.79
CA GLY A 171 1.32 14.91 15.19
C GLY A 171 -0.04 14.47 14.64
N LEU A 172 -0.11 14.11 13.35
CA LEU A 172 -1.33 13.61 12.73
C LEU A 172 -1.80 12.28 13.36
N LEU A 173 -0.88 11.37 13.67
CA LEU A 173 -1.20 10.12 14.36
C LEU A 173 -1.81 10.37 15.74
N VAL A 174 -1.24 11.29 16.52
CA VAL A 174 -1.77 11.66 17.85
C VAL A 174 -3.17 12.26 17.74
N VAL A 175 -3.38 13.19 16.79
CA VAL A 175 -4.70 13.80 16.55
C VAL A 175 -5.72 12.73 16.14
N THR A 176 -5.35 11.84 15.21
CA THR A 176 -6.25 10.79 14.71
C THR A 176 -6.59 9.79 15.82
N ALA A 177 -5.61 9.39 16.63
CA ALA A 177 -5.82 8.53 17.80
C ALA A 177 -6.75 9.20 18.82
N GLY A 178 -6.56 10.50 19.08
CA GLY A 178 -7.47 11.27 19.94
C GLY A 178 -8.89 11.27 19.39
N LEU A 179 -9.08 11.63 18.12
CA LEU A 179 -10.40 11.63 17.49
C LEU A 179 -11.10 10.27 17.58
N LEU A 180 -10.37 9.18 17.33
CA LEU A 180 -10.92 7.81 17.39
C LEU A 180 -11.31 7.36 18.81
N ILE A 181 -10.63 7.85 19.84
CA ILE A 181 -10.95 7.52 21.24
C ILE A 181 -12.17 8.31 21.72
N PHE A 182 -12.38 9.51 21.18
CA PHE A 182 -13.47 10.42 21.57
C PHE A 182 -14.66 10.42 20.58
N SER A 183 -14.67 9.54 19.58
CA SER A 183 -15.75 9.33 18.60
C SER A 183 -16.47 8.00 18.83
#